data_AF-A0A518I144-F1
#
_entry.id   AF-A0A518I144-F1
#
_cell.length_a   1.000
_cell.length_b   1.000
_cell.length_c   1.000
_cell.angle_alpha   90.00
_cell.angle_beta   90.00
_cell.angle_gamma   90.00
#
_symmetry.space_group_name_H-M   'P 1'
#
loop_
_entity.id
_entity.type
_entity.pdbx_description
1 polymer ?
#
loop_
_entity_poly.entity_id
_entity_poly.type
_entity_poly.pdbx_seq_one_letter_code
_entity_poly.pdbx_strand_id
1 'polypeptide(L)'
;MASSAARDRSSARETIYQAISAIRLIDPHTHINPYSPASSTLADILGYHYYTELVHSAGMPRQEIEEPGISPRELVGRMVHGLGNITNTANYHWLLQICREFFDFTDDAITPDNWESLFDTAEEKMNGAGWAQTVLDKSNVEAVFLTNDFDDELEGFDSSTYIPCLRTDDLVFHLAKPEVRQRLERCSGVPLDGTLSSLRAALEQRFEHFVSHGARACAISIPPSFQPSMVGDGEAQNALDHVLRHDSQSEASKRDALSRRVFWTLAELCDQYGLPFDLMIGVNRGVYPSGVYQGQDLYDSRVSLIQYRELFNAFPKVKFPISVLASVTNQELVSYSWIFPNVLTNGHWWYSNTPSFIHRDAAARLEAVPRNKQIAYYSDAYKLEFVLPKFDMYRRILARVLADEFVGENGWSEEKAIQLGRQVLRGNVDEVFRSPLIDAESLDIASGATDSPIVVGPSSDDGDSGLADDDSELSAFLAGDSDESDDQDGFATVTDDSDRTVGSESFGSVGQLAETIDSSDELGFLDPIPTAEEVDASEVPDVVIEDASRGFDATTLDADADPEPLDVGDLLGESDDNPAGPDSPGSSIHMLAGDGEFKPDSDSMKLKPDPMTGELHFPVGDDDDDDDIGFGAGVFDK
;
A
#
# COMPACT_ATOMS: atom_id res chain seq x y z
N MET A 1 33.11 -6.07 -23.00
CA MET A 1 32.58 -5.16 -21.97
C MET A 1 31.27 -5.67 -21.38
N ALA A 2 30.24 -6.02 -22.19
CA ALA A 2 28.94 -6.51 -21.69
C ALA A 2 29.02 -7.61 -20.60
N SER A 3 29.87 -8.62 -20.77
CA SER A 3 30.09 -9.68 -19.75
C SER A 3 30.63 -9.16 -18.40
N SER A 4 31.34 -8.04 -18.38
CA SER A 4 31.79 -7.39 -17.13
C SER A 4 30.64 -6.66 -16.47
N ALA A 5 29.95 -5.76 -17.20
CA ALA A 5 28.82 -4.98 -16.68
C ALA A 5 27.58 -5.83 -16.29
N ALA A 6 27.45 -7.04 -16.84
CA ALA A 6 26.44 -8.01 -16.41
C ALA A 6 26.83 -8.73 -15.10
N ARG A 7 28.12 -9.06 -14.92
CA ARG A 7 28.63 -9.64 -13.66
C ARG A 7 28.62 -8.62 -12.52
N ASP A 8 28.96 -7.37 -12.84
CA ASP A 8 28.96 -6.24 -11.92
C ASP A 8 27.55 -6.00 -11.34
N ARG A 9 26.53 -5.85 -12.20
CA ARG A 9 25.12 -5.73 -11.77
C ARG A 9 24.62 -6.95 -11.01
N SER A 10 25.03 -8.16 -11.38
CA SER A 10 24.67 -9.37 -10.61
C SER A 10 25.28 -9.38 -9.21
N SER A 11 26.46 -8.76 -9.03
CA SER A 11 27.09 -8.58 -7.71
C SER A 11 26.35 -7.51 -6.91
N ALA A 12 26.11 -6.34 -7.50
CA ALA A 12 25.41 -5.23 -6.85
C ALA A 12 23.99 -5.61 -6.38
N ARG A 13 23.24 -6.38 -7.18
CA ARG A 13 21.93 -6.95 -6.78
C ARG A 13 22.02 -7.75 -5.49
N GLU A 14 23.04 -8.62 -5.38
CA GLU A 14 23.24 -9.46 -4.20
C GLU A 14 23.68 -8.63 -2.99
N THR A 15 24.66 -7.72 -3.14
CA THR A 15 25.07 -6.84 -2.03
C THR A 15 23.90 -6.01 -1.50
N ILE A 16 23.12 -5.40 -2.39
CA ILE A 16 21.96 -4.59 -2.03
C ILE A 16 20.90 -5.47 -1.35
N TYR A 17 20.58 -6.64 -1.91
CA TYR A 17 19.62 -7.59 -1.33
C TYR A 17 20.02 -8.02 0.10
N GLN A 18 21.28 -8.40 0.32
CA GLN A 18 21.77 -8.80 1.64
C GLN A 18 21.69 -7.62 2.64
N ALA A 19 22.12 -6.43 2.22
CA ALA A 19 22.08 -5.24 3.06
C ALA A 19 20.66 -4.80 3.45
N ILE A 20 19.69 -4.86 2.52
CA ILE A 20 18.29 -4.52 2.84
C ILE A 20 17.54 -5.64 3.57
N SER A 21 17.97 -6.90 3.44
CA SER A 21 17.37 -8.03 4.17
C SER A 21 17.75 -8.04 5.65
N ALA A 22 18.93 -7.47 5.98
CA ALA A 22 19.35 -7.24 7.35
C ALA A 22 18.56 -6.12 8.08
N ILE A 23 17.75 -5.32 7.38
CA ILE A 23 16.92 -4.27 8.00
C ILE A 23 15.78 -4.92 8.77
N ARG A 24 15.74 -4.68 10.09
CA ARG A 24 14.58 -5.00 10.92
C ARG A 24 13.42 -4.07 10.57
N LEU A 25 12.30 -4.66 10.17
CA LEU A 25 11.14 -3.94 9.64
C LEU A 25 10.11 -3.61 10.71
N ILE A 26 9.33 -2.56 10.46
CA ILE A 26 7.97 -2.43 10.99
C ILE A 26 7.05 -2.61 9.79
N ASP A 27 6.08 -3.52 9.88
CA ASP A 27 5.09 -3.73 8.81
C ASP A 27 3.93 -2.73 8.99
N PRO A 28 3.74 -1.75 8.08
CA PRO A 28 2.81 -0.65 8.31
C PRO A 28 1.35 -1.01 8.01
N HIS A 29 1.04 -2.22 7.50
CA HIS A 29 -0.36 -2.64 7.31
C HIS A 29 -0.55 -4.17 7.29
N THR A 30 -1.30 -4.69 8.27
CA THR A 30 -1.71 -6.11 8.35
C THR A 30 -3.15 -6.26 8.86
N HIS A 31 -3.67 -7.48 8.72
CA HIS A 31 -4.93 -7.96 9.31
C HIS A 31 -4.69 -9.03 10.38
N ILE A 32 -3.53 -8.99 11.05
CA ILE A 32 -3.17 -9.93 12.11
C ILE A 32 -4.13 -9.77 13.29
N ASN A 33 -4.62 -10.88 13.84
CA ASN A 33 -5.31 -10.90 15.12
C ASN A 33 -4.28 -10.98 16.26
N PRO A 34 -4.12 -9.96 17.12
CA PRO A 34 -3.06 -9.95 18.14
C PRO A 34 -3.22 -11.05 19.21
N TYR A 35 -4.43 -11.58 19.41
CA TYR A 35 -4.70 -12.70 20.32
C TYR A 35 -4.41 -14.08 19.70
N SER A 36 -4.26 -14.17 18.38
CA SER A 36 -3.86 -15.38 17.64
C SER A 36 -3.03 -14.99 16.41
N PRO A 37 -1.82 -14.42 16.59
CA PRO A 37 -1.13 -13.70 15.52
C PRO A 37 -0.36 -14.62 14.58
N ALA A 38 0.13 -15.75 15.10
CA ALA A 38 0.75 -16.83 14.33
C ALA A 38 -0.26 -17.94 14.02
N SER A 39 0.11 -18.81 13.09
CA SER A 39 -0.66 -20.00 12.72
C SER A 39 -0.56 -21.07 13.82
N SER A 40 -1.58 -21.92 13.89
CA SER A 40 -1.68 -23.05 14.84
C SER A 40 -1.61 -24.41 14.15
N THR A 41 -2.10 -24.48 12.91
CA THR A 41 -2.01 -25.65 12.02
C THR A 41 -1.73 -25.20 10.59
N LEU A 42 -1.29 -26.12 9.73
CA LEU A 42 -1.07 -25.81 8.31
C LEU A 42 -2.36 -25.36 7.58
N ALA A 43 -3.53 -25.61 8.17
CA ALA A 43 -4.82 -25.12 7.67
C ALA A 43 -5.01 -23.62 7.84
N ASP A 44 -4.38 -22.97 8.82
CA ASP A 44 -4.41 -21.49 8.95
C ASP A 44 -3.65 -20.81 7.79
N ILE A 45 -2.71 -21.55 7.18
CA ILE A 45 -1.94 -21.12 6.02
C ILE A 45 -2.66 -21.51 4.73
N LEU A 46 -2.96 -22.79 4.52
CA LEU A 46 -3.58 -23.30 3.29
C LEU A 46 -5.07 -22.99 3.14
N GLY A 47 -5.79 -22.78 4.24
CA GLY A 47 -7.19 -22.36 4.25
C GLY A 47 -7.39 -20.85 4.03
N TYR A 48 -6.30 -20.08 4.00
CA TYR A 48 -6.35 -18.64 3.72
C TYR A 48 -6.64 -18.38 2.23
N HIS A 49 -7.34 -17.27 1.94
CA HIS A 49 -8.00 -17.08 0.64
C HIS A 49 -7.04 -17.09 -0.56
N TYR A 50 -5.80 -16.64 -0.40
CA TYR A 50 -4.77 -16.71 -1.46
C TYR A 50 -4.51 -18.10 -2.05
N TYR A 51 -4.89 -19.18 -1.35
CA TYR A 51 -4.81 -20.54 -1.87
C TYR A 51 -6.18 -21.12 -2.18
N THR A 52 -7.18 -20.91 -1.31
CA THR A 52 -8.54 -21.43 -1.54
C THR A 52 -9.19 -20.79 -2.76
N GLU A 53 -8.96 -19.50 -3.02
CA GLU A 53 -9.48 -18.79 -4.21
C GLU A 53 -8.82 -19.30 -5.50
N LEU A 54 -7.51 -19.59 -5.48
CA LEU A 54 -6.77 -20.09 -6.64
C LEU A 54 -7.10 -21.57 -6.92
N VAL A 55 -7.17 -22.41 -5.89
CA VAL A 55 -7.56 -23.82 -6.02
C VAL A 55 -9.03 -23.95 -6.46
N HIS A 56 -9.90 -23.08 -5.96
CA HIS A 56 -11.28 -22.97 -6.44
C HIS A 56 -11.34 -22.53 -7.91
N SER A 57 -10.61 -21.46 -8.27
CA SER A 57 -10.50 -20.98 -9.65
C SER A 57 -9.89 -22.02 -10.61
N ALA A 58 -9.07 -22.93 -10.10
CA ALA A 58 -8.50 -24.06 -10.84
C ALA A 58 -9.44 -25.27 -10.96
N GLY A 59 -10.66 -25.19 -10.42
CA GLY A 59 -11.74 -26.16 -10.63
C GLY A 59 -12.23 -26.92 -9.40
N MET A 60 -11.63 -26.74 -8.21
CA MET A 60 -12.13 -27.39 -6.99
C MET A 60 -13.45 -26.73 -6.53
N PRO A 61 -14.54 -27.48 -6.29
CA PRO A 61 -15.79 -26.88 -5.81
C PRO A 61 -15.64 -26.23 -4.42
N ARG A 62 -16.22 -25.05 -4.23
CA ARG A 62 -16.24 -24.36 -2.92
C ARG A 62 -16.78 -25.25 -1.81
N GLN A 63 -17.76 -26.10 -2.12
CA GLN A 63 -18.37 -27.03 -1.18
C GLN A 63 -17.41 -28.11 -0.66
N GLU A 64 -16.34 -28.43 -1.39
CA GLU A 64 -15.29 -29.36 -0.93
C GLU A 64 -14.28 -28.66 -0.01
N ILE A 65 -13.97 -27.40 -0.28
CA ILE A 65 -13.08 -26.56 0.53
C ILE A 65 -13.75 -26.15 1.85
N GLU A 66 -15.02 -25.73 1.79
CA GLU A 66 -15.75 -25.09 2.91
C GLU A 66 -16.80 -26.01 3.55
N GLU A 67 -16.61 -27.34 3.48
CA GLU A 67 -17.56 -28.29 4.05
C GLU A 67 -17.66 -28.10 5.59
N PRO A 68 -18.85 -27.82 6.15
CA PRO A 68 -18.98 -27.57 7.59
C PRO A 68 -18.60 -28.78 8.44
N GLY A 69 -17.62 -28.60 9.33
CA GLY A 69 -17.22 -29.61 10.31
C GLY A 69 -16.05 -30.52 9.89
N ILE A 70 -15.40 -30.26 8.75
CA ILE A 70 -14.12 -30.92 8.42
C ILE A 70 -13.02 -30.48 9.39
N SER A 71 -12.03 -31.36 9.60
CA SER A 71 -10.88 -31.06 10.45
C SER A 71 -9.84 -30.21 9.70
N PRO A 72 -8.94 -29.49 10.40
CA PRO A 72 -7.80 -28.80 9.78
C PRO A 72 -6.97 -29.70 8.85
N ARG A 73 -6.74 -30.95 9.26
CA ARG A 73 -6.00 -31.95 8.47
C ARG A 73 -6.76 -32.38 7.22
N GLU A 74 -8.06 -32.57 7.32
CA GLU A 74 -8.94 -32.91 6.19
C GLU A 74 -8.97 -31.77 5.15
N LEU A 75 -9.09 -30.51 5.61
CA LEU A 75 -9.01 -29.33 4.74
C LEU A 75 -7.67 -29.29 3.98
N VAL A 76 -6.55 -29.49 4.67
CA VAL A 76 -5.23 -29.51 4.01
C VAL A 76 -5.12 -30.65 3.01
N GLY A 77 -5.54 -31.87 3.36
CA GLY A 77 -5.51 -33.01 2.44
C GLY A 77 -6.32 -32.76 1.16
N ARG A 78 -7.50 -32.15 1.27
CA ARG A 78 -8.30 -31.71 0.11
C ARG A 78 -7.56 -30.66 -0.72
N MET A 79 -7.08 -29.58 -0.07
CA MET A 79 -6.36 -28.50 -0.74
C MET A 79 -5.14 -28.98 -1.52
N VAL A 80 -4.38 -29.95 -0.99
CA VAL A 80 -3.19 -30.54 -1.64
C VAL A 80 -3.51 -31.16 -3.00
N HIS A 81 -4.70 -31.74 -3.20
CA HIS A 81 -5.11 -32.24 -4.52
C HIS A 81 -5.30 -31.12 -5.57
N GLY A 82 -5.56 -29.89 -5.15
CA GLY A 82 -5.66 -28.72 -6.03
C GLY A 82 -4.34 -27.98 -6.27
N LEU A 83 -3.35 -28.13 -5.37
CA LEU A 83 -2.10 -27.34 -5.39
C LEU A 83 -1.30 -27.48 -6.69
N GLY A 84 -1.35 -28.64 -7.35
CA GLY A 84 -0.65 -28.89 -8.62
C GLY A 84 -0.96 -27.86 -9.71
N ASN A 85 -2.20 -27.35 -9.74
CA ASN A 85 -2.67 -26.39 -10.74
C ASN A 85 -2.20 -24.94 -10.48
N ILE A 86 -1.61 -24.65 -9.32
CA ILE A 86 -1.23 -23.28 -8.93
C ILE A 86 0.28 -23.13 -8.69
N THR A 87 1.07 -24.16 -8.98
CA THR A 87 2.52 -24.24 -8.73
C THR A 87 3.34 -23.11 -9.38
N ASN A 88 2.84 -22.54 -10.48
CA ASN A 88 3.44 -21.42 -11.20
C ASN A 88 3.17 -20.03 -10.56
N THR A 89 2.29 -19.92 -9.57
CA THR A 89 1.82 -18.64 -9.03
C THR A 89 2.76 -18.07 -7.96
N ALA A 90 2.82 -16.75 -7.83
CA ALA A 90 3.59 -16.09 -6.76
C ALA A 90 3.14 -16.56 -5.36
N ASN A 91 1.83 -16.75 -5.19
CA ASN A 91 1.21 -17.28 -3.97
C ASN A 91 1.82 -18.64 -3.58
N TYR A 92 1.94 -19.59 -4.51
CA TYR A 92 2.55 -20.89 -4.23
C TYR A 92 4.04 -20.81 -3.89
N HIS A 93 4.76 -19.83 -4.46
CA HIS A 93 6.15 -19.58 -4.06
C HIS A 93 6.25 -19.07 -2.61
N TRP A 94 5.30 -18.23 -2.17
CA TRP A 94 5.20 -17.83 -0.76
C TRP A 94 4.92 -19.04 0.15
N LEU A 95 4.01 -19.94 -0.24
CA LEU A 95 3.72 -21.17 0.50
C LEU A 95 4.97 -22.04 0.69
N LEU A 96 5.71 -22.33 -0.39
CA LEU A 96 6.93 -23.11 -0.30
C LEU A 96 8.00 -22.45 0.55
N GLN A 97 8.11 -21.12 0.49
CA GLN A 97 9.03 -20.36 1.34
C GLN A 97 8.63 -20.42 2.82
N ILE A 98 7.33 -20.32 3.14
CA ILE A 98 6.83 -20.55 4.51
C ILE A 98 7.22 -21.95 5.00
N CYS A 99 6.96 -22.99 4.20
CA CYS A 99 7.25 -24.37 4.60
C CYS A 99 8.76 -24.62 4.78
N ARG A 100 9.61 -24.05 3.91
CA ARG A 100 11.08 -24.12 4.01
C ARG A 100 11.62 -23.40 5.24
N GLU A 101 11.13 -22.19 5.50
CA GLU A 101 11.66 -21.35 6.57
C GLU A 101 11.13 -21.77 7.95
N PHE A 102 9.87 -22.16 8.07
CA PHE A 102 9.24 -22.38 9.37
C PHE A 102 9.08 -23.87 9.74
N PHE A 103 9.00 -24.77 8.75
CA PHE A 103 8.60 -26.18 8.95
C PHE A 103 9.62 -27.20 8.40
N ASP A 104 10.87 -26.79 8.20
CA ASP A 104 12.00 -27.63 7.74
C ASP A 104 11.75 -28.39 6.41
N PHE A 105 10.83 -27.90 5.56
CA PHE A 105 10.44 -28.57 4.32
C PHE A 105 11.52 -28.44 3.24
N THR A 106 12.01 -29.55 2.68
CA THR A 106 13.10 -29.54 1.69
C THR A 106 12.69 -29.70 0.24
N ASP A 107 11.47 -30.17 -0.01
CA ASP A 107 11.05 -30.58 -1.36
C ASP A 107 10.74 -29.37 -2.26
N ASP A 108 10.67 -29.61 -3.57
CA ASP A 108 10.35 -28.60 -4.58
C ASP A 108 8.84 -28.31 -4.69
N ALA A 109 7.98 -29.28 -4.33
CA ALA A 109 6.53 -29.15 -4.31
C ALA A 109 5.87 -29.89 -3.12
N ILE A 110 4.75 -29.36 -2.65
CA ILE A 110 3.81 -30.07 -1.76
C ILE A 110 2.91 -30.96 -2.62
N THR A 111 2.82 -32.24 -2.26
CA THR A 111 2.19 -33.31 -3.03
C THR A 111 1.36 -34.24 -2.13
N PRO A 112 0.46 -35.08 -2.69
CA PRO A 112 -0.26 -36.10 -1.94
C PRO A 112 0.65 -37.08 -1.15
N ASP A 113 1.91 -37.25 -1.55
CA ASP A 113 2.84 -38.21 -0.93
C ASP A 113 3.66 -37.61 0.24
N ASN A 114 3.76 -36.28 0.37
CA ASN A 114 4.59 -35.62 1.40
C ASN A 114 3.83 -34.68 2.37
N TRP A 115 2.60 -34.28 2.05
CA TRP A 115 1.88 -33.27 2.85
C TRP A 115 1.55 -33.69 4.29
N GLU A 116 1.33 -34.98 4.58
CA GLU A 116 1.02 -35.43 5.94
C GLU A 116 2.21 -35.21 6.88
N SER A 117 3.42 -35.54 6.43
CA SER A 117 4.67 -35.30 7.18
C SER A 117 4.95 -33.81 7.36
N LEU A 118 4.63 -32.99 6.36
CA LEU A 118 4.69 -31.53 6.47
C LEU A 118 3.65 -31.00 7.48
N PHE A 119 2.42 -31.50 7.47
CA PHE A 119 1.39 -31.12 8.43
C PHE A 119 1.82 -31.44 9.86
N ASP A 120 2.30 -32.67 10.11
CA ASP A 120 2.79 -33.10 11.43
C ASP A 120 3.93 -32.20 11.93
N THR A 121 4.94 -31.96 11.08
CA THR A 121 6.09 -31.11 11.42
C THR A 121 5.66 -29.66 11.69
N ALA A 122 4.76 -29.13 10.87
CA ALA A 122 4.24 -27.77 11.01
C ALA A 122 3.41 -27.62 12.30
N GLU A 123 2.53 -28.57 12.60
CA GLU A 123 1.72 -28.62 13.82
C GLU A 123 2.60 -28.74 15.09
N GLU A 124 3.68 -29.54 15.07
CA GLU A 124 4.65 -29.60 16.17
C GLU A 124 5.33 -28.24 16.41
N LYS A 125 5.78 -27.57 15.33
CA LYS A 125 6.48 -26.27 15.40
C LYS A 125 5.55 -25.16 15.89
N MET A 126 4.34 -25.07 15.34
CA MET A 126 3.34 -24.04 15.68
C MET A 126 2.83 -24.14 17.12
N ASN A 127 2.74 -25.36 17.67
CA ASN A 127 2.39 -25.57 19.08
C ASN A 127 3.59 -25.35 20.05
N GLY A 128 4.76 -24.96 19.53
CA GLY A 128 5.91 -24.57 20.34
C GLY A 128 5.65 -23.31 21.17
N ALA A 129 6.12 -23.31 22.41
CA ALA A 129 6.01 -22.13 23.28
C ALA A 129 6.75 -20.93 22.66
N GLY A 130 6.06 -19.79 22.53
CA GLY A 130 6.63 -18.58 21.93
C GLY A 130 6.69 -18.58 20.40
N TRP A 131 5.94 -19.47 19.71
CA TRP A 131 5.95 -19.55 18.24
C TRP A 131 5.81 -18.19 17.53
N ALA A 132 4.88 -17.32 17.95
CA ALA A 132 4.72 -15.99 17.37
C ALA A 132 5.99 -15.12 17.45
N GLN A 133 6.73 -15.18 18.56
CA GLN A 133 8.02 -14.48 18.69
C GLN A 133 9.07 -15.08 17.74
N THR A 134 9.14 -16.41 17.65
CA THR A 134 10.01 -17.12 16.71
C THR A 134 9.75 -16.69 15.26
N VAL A 135 8.48 -16.52 14.87
CA VAL A 135 8.11 -16.05 13.53
C VAL A 135 8.50 -14.59 13.32
N LEU A 136 8.25 -13.69 14.28
CA LEU A 136 8.68 -12.28 14.22
C LEU A 136 10.20 -12.15 14.07
N ASP A 137 10.96 -12.83 14.94
CA ASP A 137 12.42 -12.78 14.95
C ASP A 137 13.00 -13.35 13.64
N LYS A 138 12.49 -14.50 13.17
CA LYS A 138 12.93 -15.09 11.91
C LYS A 138 12.52 -14.28 10.68
N SER A 139 11.41 -13.54 10.75
CA SER A 139 11.00 -12.60 9.70
C SER A 139 11.83 -11.30 9.69
N ASN A 140 12.68 -11.08 10.70
CA ASN A 140 13.36 -9.82 10.97
C ASN A 140 12.38 -8.63 11.09
N VAL A 141 11.31 -8.84 11.88
CA VAL A 141 10.26 -7.84 12.14
C VAL A 141 10.34 -7.39 13.61
N GLU A 142 10.07 -6.11 13.83
CA GLU A 142 10.05 -5.46 15.14
C GLU A 142 8.62 -5.32 15.66
N ALA A 143 7.73 -4.81 14.80
CA ALA A 143 6.32 -4.61 15.08
C ALA A 143 5.51 -4.74 13.79
N VAL A 144 4.21 -4.99 13.94
CA VAL A 144 3.21 -5.04 12.87
C VAL A 144 2.07 -4.10 13.19
N PHE A 145 1.60 -3.35 12.21
CA PHE A 145 0.38 -2.56 12.33
C PHE A 145 -0.80 -3.49 12.11
N LEU A 146 -1.76 -3.43 13.02
CA LEU A 146 -3.04 -4.11 12.93
C LEU A 146 -3.98 -3.33 11.99
N THR A 147 -5.19 -3.84 11.81
CA THR A 147 -6.32 -3.11 11.22
C THR A 147 -7.55 -3.47 12.04
N ASN A 148 -7.66 -2.88 13.24
CA ASN A 148 -8.66 -3.25 14.24
C ASN A 148 -10.03 -2.70 13.84
N ASP A 149 -11.08 -3.50 14.05
CA ASP A 149 -12.45 -3.02 13.98
C ASP A 149 -12.67 -1.86 14.97
N PHE A 150 -13.53 -0.91 14.60
CA PHE A 150 -13.71 0.33 15.36
C PHE A 150 -14.19 0.11 16.80
N ASP A 151 -14.73 -1.04 17.16
CA ASP A 151 -15.18 -1.43 18.49
C ASP A 151 -14.28 -2.48 19.18
N ASP A 152 -13.04 -2.68 18.71
CA ASP A 152 -12.01 -3.36 19.49
C ASP A 152 -11.73 -2.59 20.79
N GLU A 153 -11.45 -3.31 21.87
CA GLU A 153 -11.11 -2.77 23.19
C GLU A 153 -9.61 -2.43 23.30
N LEU A 154 -8.78 -2.98 22.40
CA LEU A 154 -7.33 -2.75 22.32
C LEU A 154 -6.54 -3.16 23.60
N GLU A 155 -7.10 -4.05 24.40
CA GLU A 155 -6.48 -4.61 25.60
C GLU A 155 -5.83 -5.99 25.36
N GLY A 156 -5.03 -6.49 26.32
CA GLY A 156 -4.58 -7.89 26.32
C GLY A 156 -3.48 -8.26 25.32
N PHE A 157 -2.93 -7.30 24.59
CA PHE A 157 -1.73 -7.44 23.77
C PHE A 157 -0.77 -6.24 23.97
N ASP A 158 0.48 -6.39 23.54
CA ASP A 158 1.47 -5.31 23.56
C ASP A 158 1.30 -4.43 22.31
N SER A 159 0.79 -3.20 22.50
CA SER A 159 0.58 -2.23 21.41
C SER A 159 1.87 -1.60 20.87
N SER A 160 3.04 -1.90 21.44
CA SER A 160 4.33 -1.56 20.83
C SER A 160 4.76 -2.57 19.76
N THR A 161 4.39 -3.85 19.92
CA THR A 161 4.60 -4.92 18.93
C THR A 161 3.44 -5.04 17.94
N TYR A 162 2.19 -4.92 18.40
CA TYR A 162 0.96 -5.01 17.61
C TYR A 162 0.26 -3.65 17.59
N ILE A 163 0.73 -2.76 16.71
CA ILE A 163 0.39 -1.33 16.72
C ILE A 163 -1.04 -1.13 16.19
N PRO A 164 -1.97 -0.54 16.96
CA PRO A 164 -3.35 -0.37 16.50
C PRO A 164 -3.50 0.58 15.29
N CYS A 165 -4.48 0.27 14.45
CA CYS A 165 -4.95 1.15 13.37
C CYS A 165 -6.47 1.12 13.34
N LEU A 166 -7.11 2.28 13.26
CA LEU A 166 -8.58 2.38 13.22
C LEU A 166 -9.11 2.03 11.83
N ARG A 167 -9.74 0.85 11.70
CA ARG A 167 -10.47 0.47 10.49
C ARG A 167 -11.79 1.23 10.39
N THR A 168 -12.01 1.96 9.31
CA THR A 168 -13.20 2.84 9.18
C THR A 168 -14.26 2.38 8.17
N ASP A 169 -14.07 1.26 7.46
CA ASP A 169 -14.99 0.79 6.40
C ASP A 169 -16.46 0.70 6.88
N ASP A 170 -16.69 0.11 8.04
CA ASP A 170 -18.03 -0.08 8.62
C ASP A 170 -18.70 1.26 8.95
N LEU A 171 -17.92 2.21 9.49
CA LEU A 171 -18.39 3.54 9.86
C LEU A 171 -18.76 4.36 8.61
N VAL A 172 -17.97 4.27 7.54
CA VAL A 172 -18.24 5.02 6.30
C VAL A 172 -19.36 4.38 5.49
N PHE A 173 -19.30 3.07 5.22
CA PHE A 173 -20.17 2.42 4.23
C PHE A 173 -21.34 1.62 4.84
N HIS A 174 -21.35 1.38 6.16
CA HIS A 174 -22.27 0.41 6.77
C HIS A 174 -23.10 0.94 7.95
N LEU A 175 -23.08 2.24 8.29
CA LEU A 175 -24.02 2.84 9.27
C LEU A 175 -25.50 2.66 8.96
N ALA A 176 -25.87 2.28 7.73
CA ALA A 176 -27.23 1.88 7.40
C ALA A 176 -27.68 0.59 8.11
N LYS A 177 -26.73 -0.27 8.50
CA LYS A 177 -26.97 -1.48 9.27
C LYS A 177 -27.20 -1.15 10.75
N PRO A 178 -28.32 -1.54 11.38
CA PRO A 178 -28.58 -1.29 12.80
C PRO A 178 -27.48 -1.81 13.73
N GLU A 179 -26.89 -2.97 13.42
CA GLU A 179 -25.84 -3.61 14.20
C GLU A 179 -24.55 -2.78 14.27
N VAL A 180 -24.19 -2.03 13.21
CA VAL A 180 -23.02 -1.13 13.21
C VAL A 180 -23.27 0.07 14.11
N ARG A 181 -24.48 0.66 14.07
CA ARG A 181 -24.85 1.78 14.96
C ARG A 181 -24.87 1.35 16.43
N GLN A 182 -25.42 0.17 16.72
CA GLN A 182 -25.45 -0.40 18.08
C GLN A 182 -24.06 -0.75 18.62
N ARG A 183 -23.13 -1.18 17.75
CA ARG A 183 -21.70 -1.32 18.11
C ARG A 183 -21.11 0.05 18.47
N LEU A 184 -21.29 1.05 17.60
CA LEU A 184 -20.76 2.41 17.80
C LEU A 184 -21.29 3.07 19.07
N GLU A 185 -22.60 3.03 19.34
CA GLU A 185 -23.18 3.53 20.60
C GLU A 185 -22.60 2.84 21.84
N ARG A 186 -22.38 1.52 21.75
CA ARG A 186 -21.86 0.73 22.88
C ARG A 186 -20.40 1.03 23.18
N CYS A 187 -19.53 1.02 22.17
CA CYS A 187 -18.08 1.22 22.37
C CYS A 187 -17.71 2.69 22.59
N SER A 188 -18.48 3.64 22.04
CA SER A 188 -18.27 5.07 22.32
C SER A 188 -18.89 5.54 23.64
N GLY A 189 -19.94 4.87 24.13
CA GLY A 189 -20.75 5.35 25.24
C GLY A 189 -21.59 6.61 24.91
N VAL A 190 -21.56 7.07 23.65
CA VAL A 190 -22.28 8.25 23.16
C VAL A 190 -23.61 7.80 22.55
N PRO A 191 -24.78 8.23 23.09
CA PRO A 191 -26.07 7.92 22.48
C PRO A 191 -26.24 8.61 21.13
N LEU A 192 -26.60 7.87 20.08
CA LEU A 192 -26.86 8.43 18.75
C LEU A 192 -28.30 8.97 18.68
N ASP A 193 -28.50 10.17 19.21
CA ASP A 193 -29.79 10.88 19.25
C ASP A 193 -30.37 11.28 17.88
N GLY A 194 -29.68 10.93 16.79
CA GLY A 194 -30.04 11.24 15.41
C GLY A 194 -29.48 12.56 14.88
N THR A 195 -28.68 13.28 15.66
CA THR A 195 -28.00 14.51 15.20
C THR A 195 -26.62 14.22 14.61
N LEU A 196 -26.15 15.10 13.71
CA LEU A 196 -24.75 15.08 13.26
C LEU A 196 -23.75 15.31 14.41
N SER A 197 -24.16 16.01 15.48
CA SER A 197 -23.32 16.25 16.67
C SER A 197 -23.07 14.99 17.48
N SER A 198 -24.09 14.17 17.74
CA SER A 198 -23.88 12.89 18.46
C SER A 198 -23.08 11.89 17.62
N LEU A 199 -23.30 11.87 16.29
CA LEU A 199 -22.50 11.08 15.37
C LEU A 199 -21.03 11.52 15.38
N ARG A 200 -20.72 12.83 15.32
CA ARG A 200 -19.33 13.30 15.46
C ARG A 200 -18.73 12.89 16.79
N ALA A 201 -19.42 13.14 17.91
CA ALA A 201 -18.90 12.83 19.23
C ALA A 201 -18.63 11.33 19.43
N ALA A 202 -19.48 10.45 18.86
CA ALA A 202 -19.25 9.00 18.88
C ALA A 202 -18.02 8.59 18.06
N LEU A 203 -17.77 9.22 16.90
CA LEU A 203 -16.57 8.99 16.09
C LEU A 203 -15.31 9.54 16.76
N GLU A 204 -15.38 10.74 17.33
CA GLU A 204 -14.29 11.41 18.06
C GLU A 204 -13.84 10.60 19.28
N GLN A 205 -14.78 10.03 20.05
CA GLN A 205 -14.45 9.12 21.14
C GLN A 205 -13.64 7.89 20.67
N ARG A 206 -13.91 7.36 19.47
CA ARG A 206 -13.09 6.26 18.94
C ARG A 206 -11.67 6.71 18.59
N PHE A 207 -11.45 7.96 18.18
CA PHE A 207 -10.09 8.50 18.06
C PHE A 207 -9.42 8.63 19.42
N GLU A 208 -10.11 9.14 20.45
CA GLU A 208 -9.58 9.21 21.83
C GLU A 208 -9.17 7.82 22.34
N HIS A 209 -10.03 6.81 22.15
CA HIS A 209 -9.75 5.43 22.53
C HIS A 209 -8.55 4.86 21.77
N PHE A 210 -8.52 4.96 20.44
CA PHE A 210 -7.42 4.41 19.65
C PHE A 210 -6.08 5.11 19.94
N VAL A 211 -6.06 6.44 20.01
CA VAL A 211 -4.84 7.21 20.27
C VAL A 211 -4.30 6.94 21.68
N SER A 212 -5.16 6.83 22.70
CA SER A 212 -4.73 6.48 24.07
C SER A 212 -4.16 5.06 24.20
N HIS A 213 -4.50 4.14 23.28
CA HIS A 213 -3.90 2.80 23.19
C HIS A 213 -2.71 2.72 22.21
N GLY A 214 -2.23 3.86 21.71
CA GLY A 214 -1.02 3.96 20.89
C GLY A 214 -1.22 3.77 19.38
N ALA A 215 -2.45 3.92 18.88
CA ALA A 215 -2.73 3.85 17.44
C ALA A 215 -1.94 4.89 16.65
N ARG A 216 -1.59 4.54 15.40
CA ARG A 216 -0.72 5.39 14.54
C ARG A 216 -1.27 5.63 13.13
N ALA A 217 -2.47 5.16 12.82
CA ALA A 217 -3.15 5.41 11.55
C ALA A 217 -4.67 5.19 11.66
N CYS A 218 -5.40 5.66 10.65
CA CYS A 218 -6.69 5.12 10.25
C CYS A 218 -6.55 4.44 8.88
N ALA A 219 -7.39 3.45 8.57
CA ALA A 219 -7.36 2.75 7.27
C ALA A 219 -8.77 2.46 6.72
N ILE A 220 -8.89 2.44 5.40
CA ILE A 220 -10.15 2.17 4.69
C ILE A 220 -9.94 1.57 3.29
N SER A 221 -10.76 0.57 2.94
CA SER A 221 -10.90 0.12 1.55
C SER A 221 -12.04 0.87 0.86
N ILE A 222 -11.77 1.48 -0.29
CA ILE A 222 -12.68 2.40 -0.97
C ILE A 222 -13.10 1.86 -2.35
N PRO A 223 -14.40 1.82 -2.68
CA PRO A 223 -14.86 1.41 -4.01
C PRO A 223 -14.54 2.47 -5.08
N PRO A 224 -14.36 2.06 -6.35
CA PRO A 224 -13.89 2.96 -7.42
C PRO A 224 -14.87 4.10 -7.73
N SER A 225 -16.15 3.95 -7.35
CA SER A 225 -17.21 4.95 -7.51
C SER A 225 -17.31 5.99 -6.38
N PHE A 226 -16.47 5.92 -5.34
CA PHE A 226 -16.54 6.85 -4.22
C PHE A 226 -15.77 8.14 -4.54
N GLN A 227 -16.43 9.28 -4.36
CA GLN A 227 -15.85 10.61 -4.58
C GLN A 227 -15.97 11.46 -3.30
N PRO A 228 -14.92 11.56 -2.47
CA PRO A 228 -14.98 12.35 -1.25
C PRO A 228 -15.14 13.84 -1.57
N SER A 229 -16.21 14.43 -1.03
CA SER A 229 -16.58 15.83 -1.17
C SER A 229 -17.26 16.28 0.12
N MET A 230 -17.16 17.57 0.46
CA MET A 230 -17.80 18.11 1.65
C MET A 230 -19.33 18.06 1.49
N VAL A 231 -20.01 17.39 2.44
CA VAL A 231 -21.48 17.37 2.50
C VAL A 231 -21.95 18.34 3.59
N GLY A 232 -22.69 19.38 3.17
CA GLY A 232 -23.19 20.41 4.08
C GLY A 232 -24.24 19.87 5.07
N ASP A 233 -24.28 20.44 6.28
CA ASP A 233 -25.03 19.92 7.43
C ASP A 233 -26.51 19.63 7.12
N GLY A 234 -27.18 20.46 6.31
CA GLY A 234 -28.59 20.24 5.94
C GLY A 234 -28.82 18.99 5.08
N GLU A 235 -27.91 18.69 4.14
CA GLU A 235 -27.97 17.47 3.33
C GLU A 235 -27.56 16.25 4.17
N ALA A 236 -26.47 16.37 4.93
CA ALA A 236 -25.97 15.32 5.81
C ALA A 236 -26.99 14.92 6.89
N GLN A 237 -27.67 15.88 7.52
CA GLN A 237 -28.73 15.61 8.49
C GLN A 237 -29.93 14.94 7.80
N ASN A 238 -30.31 15.37 6.60
CA ASN A 238 -31.38 14.71 5.82
C ASN A 238 -31.02 13.27 5.42
N ALA A 239 -29.75 13.01 5.11
CA ALA A 239 -29.22 11.67 4.84
C ALA A 239 -29.26 10.78 6.09
N LEU A 240 -28.77 11.26 7.23
CA LEU A 240 -28.82 10.57 8.52
C LEU A 240 -30.26 10.25 8.93
N ASP A 241 -31.15 11.24 8.90
CA ASP A 241 -32.60 11.12 9.09
C ASP A 241 -33.23 10.00 8.22
N HIS A 242 -32.82 9.91 6.96
CA HIS A 242 -33.35 8.92 6.04
C HIS A 242 -32.83 7.51 6.37
N VAL A 243 -31.54 7.40 6.69
CA VAL A 243 -30.88 6.14 7.03
C VAL A 243 -31.45 5.58 8.33
N LEU A 244 -31.66 6.40 9.36
CA LEU A 244 -32.25 5.97 10.64
C LEU A 244 -33.72 5.52 10.54
N ARG A 245 -34.44 5.93 9.48
CA ARG A 245 -35.84 5.52 9.25
C ARG A 245 -36.00 4.26 8.40
N HIS A 246 -35.01 3.93 7.57
CA HIS A 246 -35.12 2.88 6.54
C HIS A 246 -34.01 1.83 6.60
N ASP A 247 -33.00 2.00 7.46
CA ASP A 247 -31.88 1.09 7.61
C ASP A 247 -31.22 0.75 6.25
N SER A 248 -30.93 -0.52 6.01
CA SER A 248 -30.40 -1.06 4.75
C SER A 248 -31.32 -0.85 3.54
N GLN A 249 -32.60 -0.51 3.74
CA GLN A 249 -33.56 -0.17 2.67
C GLN A 249 -33.58 1.33 2.31
N SER A 250 -32.63 2.10 2.85
CA SER A 250 -32.40 3.50 2.49
C SER A 250 -32.16 3.73 0.98
N GLU A 251 -32.36 4.94 0.50
CA GLU A 251 -31.98 5.32 -0.86
C GLU A 251 -30.45 5.33 -1.02
N ALA A 252 -29.94 4.90 -2.17
CA ALA A 252 -28.50 4.83 -2.44
C ALA A 252 -27.81 6.21 -2.34
N SER A 253 -28.46 7.26 -2.84
CA SER A 253 -28.00 8.66 -2.74
C SER A 253 -27.90 9.16 -1.29
N LYS A 254 -28.79 8.70 -0.41
CA LYS A 254 -28.76 9.06 1.03
C LYS A 254 -27.68 8.31 1.77
N ARG A 255 -27.42 7.03 1.43
CA ARG A 255 -26.24 6.32 1.93
C ARG A 255 -24.95 6.99 1.48
N ASP A 256 -24.83 7.32 0.19
CA ASP A 256 -23.65 7.99 -0.36
C ASP A 256 -23.37 9.34 0.33
N ALA A 257 -24.38 10.21 0.46
CA ALA A 257 -24.22 11.49 1.16
C ALA A 257 -23.80 11.32 2.63
N LEU A 258 -24.33 10.32 3.33
CA LEU A 258 -23.90 9.99 4.70
C LEU A 258 -22.47 9.43 4.72
N SER A 259 -22.11 8.54 3.79
CA SER A 259 -20.76 7.99 3.67
C SER A 259 -19.73 9.08 3.41
N ARG A 260 -20.01 9.99 2.48
CA ARG A 260 -19.15 11.16 2.21
C ARG A 260 -19.03 12.06 3.44
N ARG A 261 -20.12 12.33 4.18
CA ARG A 261 -20.05 13.09 5.43
C ARG A 261 -19.18 12.42 6.49
N VAL A 262 -19.35 11.11 6.72
CA VAL A 262 -18.61 10.38 7.76
C VAL A 262 -17.14 10.28 7.38
N PHE A 263 -16.81 9.95 6.13
CA PHE A 263 -15.44 9.97 5.63
C PHE A 263 -14.77 11.35 5.80
N TRP A 264 -15.49 12.44 5.49
CA TRP A 264 -14.99 13.80 5.70
C TRP A 264 -14.77 14.12 7.19
N THR A 265 -15.68 13.68 8.06
CA THR A 265 -15.56 13.81 9.53
C THR A 265 -14.36 13.04 10.07
N LEU A 266 -14.07 11.84 9.53
CA LEU A 266 -12.89 11.05 9.87
C LEU A 266 -11.60 11.76 9.42
N ALA A 267 -11.58 12.40 8.25
CA ALA A 267 -10.42 13.19 7.80
C ALA A 267 -10.18 14.43 8.69
N GLU A 268 -11.24 15.10 9.16
CA GLU A 268 -11.14 16.17 10.17
C GLU A 268 -10.57 15.67 11.50
N LEU A 269 -10.95 14.46 11.92
CA LEU A 269 -10.40 13.83 13.13
C LEU A 269 -8.94 13.38 12.92
N CYS A 270 -8.56 12.90 11.73
CA CYS A 270 -7.16 12.63 11.40
C CYS A 270 -6.29 13.90 11.49
N ASP A 271 -6.79 15.07 11.04
CA ASP A 271 -6.08 16.36 11.21
C ASP A 271 -5.97 16.75 12.69
N GLN A 272 -7.06 16.61 13.44
CA GLN A 272 -7.15 16.95 14.86
C GLN A 272 -6.22 16.09 15.74
N TYR A 273 -6.10 14.79 15.46
CA TYR A 273 -5.30 13.84 16.23
C TYR A 273 -3.92 13.52 15.62
N GLY A 274 -3.56 14.16 14.49
CA GLY A 274 -2.26 13.99 13.84
C GLY A 274 -2.03 12.61 13.20
N LEU A 275 -3.09 11.89 12.87
CA LEU A 275 -3.00 10.55 12.29
C LEU A 275 -2.94 10.58 10.75
N PRO A 276 -2.09 9.76 10.10
CA PRO A 276 -2.23 9.45 8.68
C PRO A 276 -3.52 8.65 8.43
N PHE A 277 -4.10 8.80 7.24
CA PHE A 277 -5.28 8.07 6.80
C PHE A 277 -4.96 7.27 5.53
N ASP A 278 -4.79 5.96 5.70
CA ASP A 278 -4.45 5.01 4.65
C ASP A 278 -5.67 4.75 3.74
N LEU A 279 -5.50 4.97 2.44
CA LEU A 279 -6.57 4.83 1.45
C LEU A 279 -6.25 3.68 0.48
N MET A 280 -6.97 2.56 0.61
CA MET A 280 -6.86 1.41 -0.28
C MET A 280 -7.95 1.50 -1.36
N ILE A 281 -7.60 2.05 -2.53
CA ILE A 281 -8.55 2.53 -3.54
C ILE A 281 -8.76 1.50 -4.67
N GLY A 282 -10.02 1.14 -4.91
CA GLY A 282 -10.47 0.48 -6.14
C GLY A 282 -11.28 -0.82 -5.98
N VAL A 283 -11.60 -1.27 -4.76
CA VAL A 283 -12.24 -2.59 -4.57
C VAL A 283 -13.76 -2.59 -4.77
N ASN A 284 -14.26 -3.55 -5.53
CA ASN A 284 -15.67 -3.91 -5.60
C ASN A 284 -15.89 -5.19 -4.79
N ARG A 285 -16.67 -5.10 -3.71
CA ARG A 285 -16.98 -6.25 -2.85
C ARG A 285 -18.01 -7.17 -3.50
N GLY A 286 -17.83 -8.50 -3.39
CA GLY A 286 -18.81 -9.51 -3.81
C GLY A 286 -19.08 -9.61 -5.31
N VAL A 287 -18.08 -9.31 -6.16
CA VAL A 287 -18.20 -9.43 -7.63
C VAL A 287 -18.36 -10.89 -8.08
N TYR A 288 -17.82 -11.84 -7.31
CA TYR A 288 -18.05 -13.28 -7.50
C TYR A 288 -18.79 -13.90 -6.28
N PRO A 289 -20.13 -13.81 -6.20
CA PRO A 289 -20.91 -14.26 -5.04
C PRO A 289 -20.81 -15.77 -4.72
N SER A 290 -20.40 -16.57 -5.71
CA SER A 290 -20.20 -18.01 -5.57
C SER A 290 -18.78 -18.39 -5.14
N GLY A 291 -17.85 -17.43 -5.03
CA GLY A 291 -16.48 -17.67 -4.59
C GLY A 291 -16.37 -18.10 -3.13
N VAL A 292 -15.17 -18.52 -2.75
CA VAL A 292 -14.79 -18.87 -1.37
C VAL A 292 -14.85 -17.64 -0.44
N TYR A 293 -14.89 -17.86 0.86
CA TYR A 293 -14.74 -16.83 1.89
C TYR A 293 -13.51 -15.95 1.61
N GLN A 294 -13.72 -14.62 1.67
CA GLN A 294 -12.75 -13.57 1.29
C GLN A 294 -12.28 -13.56 -0.18
N GLY A 295 -12.44 -14.65 -0.95
CA GLY A 295 -12.13 -14.74 -2.38
C GLY A 295 -13.31 -14.40 -3.31
N GLN A 296 -14.05 -13.32 -3.02
CA GLN A 296 -15.24 -12.90 -3.79
C GLN A 296 -15.13 -11.50 -4.40
N ASP A 297 -14.16 -10.71 -3.96
CA ASP A 297 -14.01 -9.30 -4.33
C ASP A 297 -13.16 -9.18 -5.60
N LEU A 298 -13.42 -8.15 -6.41
CA LEU A 298 -12.60 -7.80 -7.58
C LEU A 298 -12.55 -6.27 -7.70
N TYR A 299 -12.28 -5.73 -8.88
CA TYR A 299 -12.18 -4.29 -9.11
C TYR A 299 -12.64 -3.88 -10.50
N ASP A 300 -13.13 -2.64 -10.60
CA ASP A 300 -13.24 -1.89 -11.85
C ASP A 300 -12.04 -0.93 -11.93
N SER A 301 -11.24 -1.05 -12.99
CA SER A 301 -10.05 -0.22 -13.19
C SER A 301 -10.37 1.23 -13.61
N ARG A 302 -11.64 1.56 -13.86
CA ARG A 302 -12.12 2.90 -14.23
C ARG A 302 -12.23 3.80 -13.00
N VAL A 303 -11.11 4.01 -12.32
CA VAL A 303 -10.96 4.88 -11.14
C VAL A 303 -9.82 5.87 -11.37
N SER A 304 -9.99 7.11 -10.91
CA SER A 304 -8.95 8.14 -10.92
C SER A 304 -8.88 8.89 -9.59
N LEU A 305 -7.67 9.27 -9.20
CA LEU A 305 -7.37 10.10 -8.03
C LEU A 305 -7.90 11.54 -8.15
N ILE A 306 -8.33 11.99 -9.34
CA ILE A 306 -8.98 13.30 -9.52
C ILE A 306 -10.29 13.42 -8.73
N GLN A 307 -10.90 12.27 -8.39
CA GLN A 307 -12.07 12.18 -7.52
C GLN A 307 -11.74 12.62 -6.08
N TYR A 308 -10.49 12.50 -5.65
CA TYR A 308 -10.00 12.80 -4.30
C TYR A 308 -9.40 14.20 -4.16
N ARG A 309 -9.38 14.99 -5.25
CA ARG A 309 -8.80 16.35 -5.26
C ARG A 309 -9.33 17.25 -4.13
N GLU A 310 -10.61 17.15 -3.77
CA GLU A 310 -11.23 17.98 -2.73
C GLU A 310 -10.71 17.59 -1.34
N LEU A 311 -10.55 16.30 -1.07
CA LEU A 311 -9.92 15.78 0.16
C LEU A 311 -8.47 16.28 0.27
N PHE A 312 -7.65 16.06 -0.76
CA PHE A 312 -6.21 16.39 -0.69
C PHE A 312 -5.96 17.90 -0.52
N ASN A 313 -6.80 18.76 -1.10
CA ASN A 313 -6.72 20.21 -0.91
C ASN A 313 -7.25 20.67 0.46
N ALA A 314 -8.30 20.02 0.99
CA ALA A 314 -8.91 20.43 2.26
C ALA A 314 -8.07 20.04 3.49
N PHE A 315 -7.30 18.95 3.42
CA PHE A 315 -6.53 18.41 4.55
C PHE A 315 -5.02 18.38 4.28
N PRO A 316 -4.34 19.54 4.13
CA PRO A 316 -2.93 19.61 3.76
C PRO A 316 -1.96 19.04 4.82
N LYS A 317 -2.44 18.84 6.06
CA LYS A 317 -1.68 18.27 7.19
C LYS A 317 -1.84 16.76 7.34
N VAL A 318 -2.98 16.20 6.95
CA VAL A 318 -3.23 14.75 7.02
C VAL A 318 -2.43 14.07 5.93
N LYS A 319 -1.50 13.20 6.30
CA LYS A 319 -0.80 12.35 5.33
C LYS A 319 -1.79 11.28 4.84
N PHE A 320 -1.86 11.07 3.53
CA PHE A 320 -2.63 10.01 2.89
C PHE A 320 -1.67 9.00 2.23
N PRO A 321 -1.29 7.91 2.91
CA PRO A 321 -0.66 6.75 2.28
C PRO A 321 -1.68 6.03 1.39
N ILE A 322 -1.47 6.07 0.08
CA ILE A 322 -2.43 5.52 -0.89
C ILE A 322 -1.90 4.25 -1.53
N SER A 323 -2.74 3.22 -1.50
CA SER A 323 -2.55 1.98 -2.25
C SER A 323 -3.62 1.90 -3.34
N VAL A 324 -3.22 1.67 -4.61
CA VAL A 324 -4.16 1.48 -5.72
C VAL A 324 -4.25 0.01 -6.10
N LEU A 325 -5.47 -0.50 -6.28
CA LEU A 325 -5.71 -1.92 -6.58
C LEU A 325 -5.33 -2.29 -8.02
N ALA A 326 -5.63 -1.40 -8.96
CA ALA A 326 -5.31 -1.56 -10.37
C ALA A 326 -3.97 -0.89 -10.69
N SER A 327 -2.97 -1.68 -11.10
CA SER A 327 -1.62 -1.17 -11.43
C SER A 327 -1.62 -0.13 -12.57
N VAL A 328 -2.67 -0.03 -13.41
CA VAL A 328 -2.82 1.07 -14.37
C VAL A 328 -2.96 2.45 -13.70
N THR A 329 -3.52 2.52 -12.50
CA THR A 329 -3.65 3.76 -11.71
C THR A 329 -2.34 4.13 -11.00
N ASN A 330 -1.29 3.28 -11.05
CA ASN A 330 -0.01 3.57 -10.40
C ASN A 330 0.70 4.80 -10.98
N GLN A 331 0.60 5.05 -12.29
CA GLN A 331 1.18 6.24 -12.92
C GLN A 331 0.51 7.53 -12.41
N GLU A 332 -0.80 7.48 -12.17
CA GLU A 332 -1.52 8.59 -11.54
C GLU A 332 -1.10 8.75 -10.08
N LEU A 333 -1.00 7.66 -9.31
CA LEU A 333 -0.49 7.71 -7.93
C LEU A 333 0.92 8.33 -7.85
N VAL A 334 1.84 7.96 -8.76
CA VAL A 334 3.16 8.60 -8.88
C VAL A 334 3.02 10.11 -9.11
N SER A 335 2.14 10.52 -10.03
CA SER A 335 1.92 11.93 -10.36
C SER A 335 1.32 12.73 -9.19
N TYR A 336 0.38 12.15 -8.44
CA TYR A 336 -0.20 12.80 -7.25
C TYR A 336 0.79 12.83 -6.09
N SER A 337 1.58 11.77 -5.89
CA SER A 337 2.65 11.74 -4.89
C SER A 337 3.85 12.63 -5.25
N TRP A 338 4.03 13.00 -6.52
CA TRP A 338 4.95 14.07 -6.93
C TRP A 338 4.39 15.44 -6.53
N ILE A 339 3.14 15.75 -6.87
CA ILE A 339 2.58 17.11 -6.71
C ILE A 339 2.03 17.43 -5.31
N PHE A 340 1.13 16.60 -4.76
CA PHE A 340 0.44 16.90 -3.49
C PHE A 340 1.34 16.57 -2.29
N PRO A 341 1.73 17.53 -1.42
CA PRO A 341 2.64 17.28 -0.30
C PRO A 341 2.17 16.17 0.66
N ASN A 342 0.86 16.01 0.79
CA ASN A 342 0.19 15.07 1.67
C ASN A 342 -0.16 13.71 1.04
N VAL A 343 0.02 13.52 -0.27
CA VAL A 343 -0.22 12.20 -0.92
C VAL A 343 1.09 11.40 -0.98
N LEU A 344 1.08 10.18 -0.44
CA LEU A 344 2.22 9.27 -0.38
C LEU A 344 1.89 7.95 -1.08
N THR A 345 2.88 7.28 -1.65
CA THR A 345 2.70 5.94 -2.22
C THR A 345 2.81 4.90 -1.11
N ASN A 346 1.83 4.00 -0.97
CA ASN A 346 1.83 2.95 0.04
C ASN A 346 1.78 1.56 -0.60
N GLY A 347 2.88 0.81 -0.51
CA GLY A 347 2.98 -0.61 -0.85
C GLY A 347 2.42 -1.02 -2.22
N HIS A 348 2.07 -2.30 -2.35
CA HIS A 348 1.52 -2.88 -3.58
C HIS A 348 0.36 -3.80 -3.19
N TRP A 349 -0.87 -3.39 -3.49
CA TRP A 349 -2.05 -3.99 -2.88
C TRP A 349 -2.61 -5.17 -3.68
N TRP A 350 -2.90 -6.27 -2.98
CA TRP A 350 -3.73 -7.39 -3.41
C TRP A 350 -3.40 -7.89 -4.84
N TYR A 351 -4.22 -7.63 -5.86
CA TYR A 351 -3.98 -8.11 -7.23
C TYR A 351 -2.74 -7.48 -7.90
N SER A 352 -2.34 -6.27 -7.48
CA SER A 352 -1.09 -5.65 -7.92
C SER A 352 0.13 -6.14 -7.11
N ASN A 353 -0.06 -6.99 -6.09
CA ASN A 353 0.99 -7.57 -5.27
C ASN A 353 1.64 -8.82 -5.93
N THR A 354 2.08 -8.67 -7.19
CA THR A 354 2.77 -9.73 -7.93
C THR A 354 4.05 -9.20 -8.60
N PRO A 355 5.09 -10.04 -8.81
CA PRO A 355 6.42 -9.55 -9.15
C PRO A 355 6.52 -8.66 -10.40
N SER A 356 5.69 -8.89 -11.41
CA SER A 356 5.65 -8.10 -12.65
C SER A 356 5.12 -6.68 -12.43
N PHE A 357 4.00 -6.54 -11.70
CA PHE A 357 3.43 -5.22 -11.38
C PHE A 357 4.28 -4.49 -10.35
N ILE A 358 4.77 -5.18 -9.30
CA ILE A 358 5.66 -4.58 -8.30
C ILE A 358 6.93 -4.02 -8.96
N HIS A 359 7.57 -4.77 -9.87
CA HIS A 359 8.79 -4.29 -10.55
C HIS A 359 8.52 -2.99 -11.33
N ARG A 360 7.49 -2.98 -12.18
CA ARG A 360 7.09 -1.80 -12.94
C ARG A 360 6.74 -0.61 -12.04
N ASP A 361 5.94 -0.87 -11.03
CA ASP A 361 5.35 0.18 -10.21
C ASP A 361 6.36 0.76 -9.22
N ALA A 362 7.29 -0.06 -8.70
CA ALA A 362 8.36 0.40 -7.82
C ALA A 362 9.42 1.22 -8.58
N ALA A 363 9.80 0.83 -9.80
CA ALA A 363 10.69 1.61 -10.66
C ALA A 363 10.15 3.04 -10.88
N ALA A 364 8.92 3.14 -11.40
CA ALA A 364 8.25 4.43 -11.66
C ALA A 364 8.08 5.31 -10.41
N ARG A 365 7.96 4.72 -9.21
CA ARG A 365 7.90 5.46 -7.95
C ARG A 365 9.27 5.96 -7.52
N LEU A 366 10.29 5.09 -7.57
CA LEU A 366 11.64 5.40 -7.10
C LEU A 366 12.33 6.48 -7.95
N GLU A 367 12.03 6.56 -9.25
CA GLU A 367 12.58 7.59 -10.13
C GLU A 367 11.94 8.98 -9.95
N ALA A 368 10.64 9.06 -9.65
CA ALA A 368 9.86 10.30 -9.74
C ALA A 368 9.32 10.83 -8.41
N VAL A 369 8.93 9.98 -7.46
CA VAL A 369 8.32 10.40 -6.19
C VAL A 369 9.43 10.80 -5.20
N PRO A 370 9.30 11.92 -4.45
CA PRO A 370 10.27 12.27 -3.41
C PRO A 370 10.55 11.11 -2.44
N ARG A 371 11.83 10.83 -2.18
CA ARG A 371 12.29 9.64 -1.43
C ARG A 371 11.74 9.49 -0.01
N ASN A 372 11.19 10.56 0.57
CA ASN A 372 10.54 10.57 1.90
C ASN A 372 9.01 10.38 1.86
N LYS A 373 8.44 10.14 0.67
CA LYS A 373 6.98 9.97 0.45
C LYS A 373 6.60 8.58 -0.06
N GLN A 374 7.50 7.62 0.10
CA GLN A 374 7.37 6.26 -0.43
C GLN A 374 7.44 5.25 0.72
N ILE A 375 6.31 4.67 1.08
CA ILE A 375 6.27 3.46 1.92
C ILE A 375 6.35 2.28 0.95
N ALA A 376 7.49 1.59 0.99
CA ALA A 376 7.87 0.61 -0.03
C ALA A 376 6.90 -0.57 -0.13
N TYR A 377 6.51 -1.12 1.02
CA TYR A 377 5.78 -2.38 1.10
C TYR A 377 5.12 -2.57 2.46
N TYR A 378 4.06 -3.38 2.48
CA TYR A 378 3.41 -3.92 3.67
C TYR A 378 2.95 -5.35 3.35
N SER A 379 2.82 -6.23 4.34
CA SER A 379 2.51 -7.62 4.04
C SER A 379 1.04 -7.86 3.72
N ASP A 380 0.09 -7.10 4.28
CA ASP A 380 -1.34 -7.42 4.16
C ASP A 380 -1.62 -8.87 4.63
N ALA A 381 -0.96 -9.28 5.72
CA ALA A 381 -1.02 -10.63 6.26
C ALA A 381 -2.12 -10.80 7.33
N TYR A 382 -2.77 -11.96 7.36
CA TYR A 382 -3.69 -12.37 8.43
C TYR A 382 -3.00 -13.22 9.50
N LYS A 383 -1.83 -13.78 9.18
CA LYS A 383 -0.98 -14.63 10.04
C LYS A 383 0.49 -14.28 9.82
N LEU A 384 1.27 -14.24 10.90
CA LEU A 384 2.67 -13.78 10.90
C LEU A 384 3.57 -14.49 9.90
N GLU A 385 3.34 -15.77 9.59
CA GLU A 385 4.17 -16.55 8.67
C GLU A 385 4.19 -15.98 7.24
N PHE A 386 3.14 -15.25 6.82
CA PHE A 386 3.05 -14.62 5.51
C PHE A 386 3.89 -13.34 5.37
N VAL A 387 4.38 -12.77 6.48
CA VAL A 387 5.16 -11.52 6.45
C VAL A 387 6.50 -11.74 5.75
N LEU A 388 7.25 -12.78 6.16
CA LEU A 388 8.57 -13.12 5.60
C LEU A 388 8.56 -13.29 4.06
N PRO A 389 7.80 -14.22 3.45
CA PRO A 389 7.89 -14.48 2.02
C PRO A 389 7.47 -13.28 1.15
N LYS A 390 6.48 -12.52 1.61
CA LYS A 390 5.99 -11.31 0.93
C LYS A 390 7.04 -10.20 0.95
N PHE A 391 7.66 -9.92 2.11
CA PHE A 391 8.75 -8.95 2.18
C PHE A 391 10.02 -9.42 1.46
N ASP A 392 10.35 -10.71 1.49
CA ASP A 392 11.51 -11.23 0.76
C ASP A 392 11.33 -11.12 -0.77
N MET A 393 10.14 -11.47 -1.28
CA MET A 393 9.76 -11.21 -2.68
C MET A 393 9.97 -9.73 -3.03
N TYR A 394 9.44 -8.82 -2.21
CA TYR A 394 9.60 -7.39 -2.46
C TYR A 394 11.07 -6.93 -2.40
N ARG A 395 11.84 -7.36 -1.40
CA ARG A 395 13.28 -7.05 -1.26
C ARG A 395 14.07 -7.48 -2.49
N ARG A 396 13.80 -8.67 -3.06
CA ARG A 396 14.44 -9.13 -4.30
C ARG A 396 14.15 -8.21 -5.49
N ILE A 397 12.92 -7.71 -5.58
CA ILE A 397 12.50 -6.78 -6.65
C ILE A 397 13.12 -5.40 -6.45
N LEU A 398 13.07 -4.86 -5.23
CA LEU A 398 13.70 -3.58 -4.88
C LEU A 398 15.21 -3.61 -5.11
N ALA A 399 15.91 -4.67 -4.70
CA ALA A 399 17.34 -4.83 -4.94
C ALA A 399 17.67 -4.91 -6.44
N ARG A 400 16.79 -5.51 -7.25
CA ARG A 400 16.92 -5.51 -8.71
C ARG A 400 16.79 -4.11 -9.30
N VAL A 401 15.74 -3.37 -8.95
CA VAL A 401 15.51 -1.98 -9.42
C VAL A 401 16.69 -1.08 -9.01
N LEU A 402 17.09 -1.13 -7.74
CA LEU A 402 18.22 -0.36 -7.22
C LEU A 402 19.56 -0.69 -7.91
N ALA A 403 19.83 -1.96 -8.21
CA ALA A 403 21.07 -2.34 -8.89
C ALA A 403 21.07 -2.01 -10.40
N ASP A 404 19.94 -2.24 -11.07
CA ASP A 404 19.83 -2.07 -12.51
C ASP A 404 19.77 -0.58 -12.89
N GLU A 405 18.84 0.16 -12.29
CA GLU A 405 18.51 1.54 -12.66
C GLU A 405 19.34 2.56 -11.86
N PHE A 406 19.52 2.36 -10.55
CA PHE A 406 20.22 3.35 -9.71
C PHE A 406 21.74 3.19 -9.78
N VAL A 407 22.27 1.99 -9.55
CA VAL A 407 23.72 1.71 -9.67
C VAL A 407 24.13 1.62 -11.14
N GLY A 408 23.42 0.84 -11.94
CA GLY A 408 23.77 0.58 -13.34
C GLY A 408 23.59 1.78 -14.27
N GLU A 409 22.36 2.30 -14.39
CA GLU A 409 22.03 3.35 -15.36
C GLU A 409 22.34 4.76 -14.85
N ASN A 410 21.97 5.06 -13.60
CA ASN A 410 22.22 6.36 -12.96
C ASN A 410 23.61 6.50 -12.31
N GLY A 411 24.44 5.45 -12.31
CA GLY A 411 25.83 5.49 -11.83
C GLY A 411 26.00 5.75 -10.33
N TRP A 412 25.02 5.39 -9.50
CA TRP A 412 25.13 5.50 -8.04
C TRP A 412 26.11 4.46 -7.47
N SER A 413 26.66 4.74 -6.28
CA SER A 413 27.33 3.71 -5.50
C SER A 413 26.32 2.78 -4.81
N GLU A 414 26.74 1.55 -4.52
CA GLU A 414 25.91 0.56 -3.82
C GLU A 414 25.44 1.10 -2.45
N GLU A 415 26.28 1.83 -1.71
CA GLU A 415 25.92 2.40 -0.40
C GLU A 415 24.78 3.42 -0.53
N LYS A 416 24.78 4.24 -1.58
CA LYS A 416 23.72 5.23 -1.83
C LYS A 416 22.40 4.55 -2.19
N ALA A 417 22.46 3.45 -2.96
CA ALA A 417 21.30 2.64 -3.29
C ALA A 417 20.74 1.92 -2.03
N ILE A 418 21.62 1.34 -1.20
CA ILE A 418 21.26 0.72 0.09
C ILE A 418 20.61 1.74 1.04
N GLN A 419 21.12 2.97 1.10
CA GLN A 419 20.52 4.05 1.90
C GLN A 419 19.10 4.41 1.43
N LEU A 420 18.86 4.45 0.11
CA LEU A 420 17.51 4.64 -0.43
C LEU A 420 16.59 3.48 -0.05
N GLY A 421 17.05 2.24 -0.27
CA GLY A 421 16.32 1.03 0.13
C GLY A 421 15.95 1.01 1.60
N ARG A 422 16.88 1.40 2.49
CA ARG A 422 16.63 1.51 3.94
C ARG A 422 15.59 2.57 4.29
N GLN A 423 15.61 3.70 3.60
CA GLN A 423 14.61 4.74 3.83
C GLN A 423 13.21 4.27 3.44
N VAL A 424 13.03 3.72 2.24
CA VAL A 424 11.69 3.36 1.75
C VAL A 424 11.11 2.13 2.48
N LEU A 425 11.96 1.19 2.94
CA LEU A 425 11.53 0.01 3.70
C LEU A 425 11.26 0.26 5.19
N ARG A 426 11.91 1.25 5.81
CA ARG A 426 11.83 1.46 7.28
C ARG A 426 11.76 2.93 7.67
N GLY A 427 12.71 3.76 7.23
CA GLY A 427 12.81 5.15 7.68
C GLY A 427 11.54 5.98 7.44
N ASN A 428 10.89 5.79 6.28
CA ASN A 428 9.62 6.46 5.98
C ASN A 428 8.45 5.92 6.82
N VAL A 429 8.48 4.66 7.27
CA VAL A 429 7.47 4.12 8.20
C VAL A 429 7.60 4.83 9.56
N ASP A 430 8.83 4.95 10.08
CA ASP A 430 9.11 5.67 11.33
C ASP A 430 8.75 7.17 11.25
N GLU A 431 8.90 7.81 10.07
CA GLU A 431 8.57 9.23 9.85
C GLU A 431 7.10 9.52 9.53
N VAL A 432 6.39 8.60 8.86
CA VAL A 432 4.99 8.79 8.48
C VAL A 432 4.07 8.46 9.65
N PHE A 433 4.29 7.31 10.30
CA PHE A 433 3.42 6.73 11.32
C PHE A 433 4.01 6.92 12.74
N ARG A 434 4.22 8.19 13.12
CA ARG A 434 4.62 8.53 14.49
C ARG A 434 3.46 8.31 15.46
N SER A 435 3.79 8.06 16.73
CA SER A 435 2.77 8.01 17.78
C SER A 435 2.42 9.43 18.23
N PRO A 436 1.13 9.85 18.17
CA PRO A 436 0.71 11.17 18.64
C PRO A 436 1.05 11.42 20.12
N LEU A 437 1.12 10.36 20.93
CA LEU A 437 1.47 10.44 22.36
C LEU A 437 2.91 10.95 22.58
N ILE A 438 3.86 10.51 21.73
CA ILE A 438 5.28 10.90 21.84
C ILE A 438 5.47 12.35 21.39
N ASP A 439 4.81 12.74 20.29
CA ASP A 439 4.89 14.12 19.79
C ASP A 439 4.30 15.11 20.82
N ALA A 440 3.23 14.74 21.55
CA ALA A 440 2.66 15.55 22.64
C ALA A 440 3.65 15.80 23.80
N GLU A 441 4.31 14.75 24.32
CA GLU A 441 5.33 14.91 25.38
C GLU A 441 6.50 15.79 24.92
N SER A 442 6.90 15.71 23.65
CA SER A 442 7.97 16.54 23.09
C SER A 442 7.62 18.04 23.05
N LEU A 443 6.33 18.37 22.84
CA LEU A 443 5.82 19.74 22.82
C LEU A 443 5.67 20.31 24.24
N ASP A 444 5.29 19.49 25.21
CA ASP A 444 5.23 19.92 26.62
C ASP A 444 6.63 20.22 27.18
N ILE A 445 7.65 19.42 26.83
CA ILE A 445 9.05 19.71 27.18
C ILE A 445 9.54 21.01 26.51
N ALA A 446 9.14 21.27 25.25
CA ALA A 446 9.50 22.51 24.55
C ALA A 446 8.79 23.75 25.12
N SER A 447 7.56 23.64 25.62
CA SER A 447 6.82 24.76 26.22
C SER A 447 7.24 25.07 27.67
N GLY A 448 7.80 24.08 28.39
CA GLY A 448 8.38 24.27 29.72
C GLY A 448 9.67 25.12 29.76
N ALA A 449 10.30 25.38 28.61
CA ALA A 449 11.56 26.12 28.50
C ALA A 449 11.38 27.63 28.29
N THR A 450 10.58 28.29 29.14
CA THR A 450 10.53 29.77 29.20
C THR A 450 11.36 30.31 30.36
N ASP A 451 12.65 30.47 30.10
CA ASP A 451 13.64 30.95 31.06
C ASP A 451 13.35 32.42 31.47
N SER A 452 13.22 32.66 32.78
CA SER A 452 13.04 33.99 33.36
C SER A 452 14.22 34.29 34.29
N PRO A 453 14.99 35.37 34.06
CA PRO A 453 16.29 35.55 34.71
C PRO A 453 16.15 35.96 36.17
N ILE A 454 16.34 35.01 37.09
CA ILE A 454 16.42 35.30 38.53
C ILE A 454 17.81 35.84 38.87
N VAL A 455 17.84 37.12 39.24
CA VAL A 455 19.03 37.83 39.71
C VAL A 455 19.52 37.26 41.03
N VAL A 456 20.76 36.75 41.05
CA VAL A 456 21.42 36.27 42.27
C VAL A 456 22.07 37.44 43.03
N GLY A 457 21.59 37.71 44.25
CA GLY A 457 22.22 38.59 45.24
C GLY A 457 22.68 37.78 46.46
N PRO A 458 23.91 37.97 47.00
CA PRO A 458 24.43 37.14 48.09
C PRO A 458 24.43 37.82 49.48
N SER A 459 23.74 37.22 50.47
CA SER A 459 23.88 37.33 51.95
C SER A 459 22.57 36.87 52.62
N SER A 460 22.48 36.36 53.85
CA SER A 460 23.44 35.84 54.86
C SER A 460 22.66 35.25 56.05
N ASP A 461 23.19 34.20 56.68
CA ASP A 461 23.02 33.74 58.08
C ASP A 461 21.64 33.41 58.75
N ASP A 462 21.73 32.34 59.55
CA ASP A 462 21.15 32.05 60.89
C ASP A 462 19.68 31.58 61.15
N GLY A 463 19.61 30.52 61.97
CA GLY A 463 18.54 30.20 62.95
C GLY A 463 17.42 29.24 62.46
N ASP A 464 17.40 27.93 62.75
CA ASP A 464 17.35 27.16 64.03
C ASP A 464 15.92 26.79 64.51
N SER A 465 15.79 25.56 65.05
CA SER A 465 14.63 24.87 65.65
C SER A 465 13.45 24.46 64.73
N GLY A 466 12.88 23.24 64.81
CA GLY A 466 13.32 22.02 65.52
C GLY A 466 12.20 20.95 65.69
N LEU A 467 12.62 19.69 65.89
CA LEU A 467 11.85 18.49 66.35
C LEU A 467 10.87 17.84 65.32
N ALA A 468 11.08 16.60 64.83
CA ALA A 468 11.02 15.24 65.46
C ALA A 468 9.59 14.63 65.37
N ASP A 469 9.32 13.35 65.09
CA ASP A 469 10.08 12.05 65.04
C ASP A 469 9.80 11.29 63.70
N ASP A 470 10.70 10.47 63.12
CA ASP A 470 10.96 9.01 63.30
C ASP A 470 9.72 8.09 63.05
N ASP A 471 9.72 6.99 62.28
CA ASP A 471 10.65 5.83 62.08
C ASP A 471 10.79 5.46 60.56
N SER A 472 11.94 5.04 59.98
CA SER A 472 12.71 3.75 60.05
C SER A 472 12.01 2.56 59.33
N GLU A 473 12.61 1.71 58.46
CA GLU A 473 13.93 1.05 58.35
C GLU A 473 14.62 1.24 56.94
N LEU A 474 15.94 1.52 56.79
CA LEU A 474 17.13 0.61 56.69
C LEU A 474 17.00 -0.51 55.61
N SER A 475 17.75 -0.59 54.49
CA SER A 475 19.23 -0.67 54.25
C SER A 475 19.92 -1.86 54.98
N ALA A 476 20.96 -2.57 54.49
CA ALA A 476 22.07 -2.19 53.61
C ALA A 476 23.03 -3.39 53.23
N PHE A 477 24.05 -3.14 52.38
CA PHE A 477 25.35 -3.88 52.19
C PHE A 477 25.31 -5.26 51.48
N LEU A 478 26.35 -5.73 50.74
CA LEU A 478 27.81 -5.76 51.02
C LEU A 478 28.74 -5.51 49.81
N ALA A 479 30.03 -5.27 50.10
CA ALA A 479 31.16 -5.25 49.15
C ALA A 479 32.44 -5.85 49.78
N GLY A 480 33.41 -6.30 48.96
CA GLY A 480 34.70 -6.92 49.37
C GLY A 480 34.62 -8.45 49.55
N ASP A 481 35.65 -9.27 49.28
CA ASP A 481 37.08 -8.99 49.02
C ASP A 481 37.76 -10.17 48.26
N SER A 482 39.00 -9.96 47.77
CA SER A 482 40.14 -10.86 47.35
C SER A 482 39.93 -12.35 46.89
N ASP A 483 40.78 -13.05 46.11
CA ASP A 483 42.25 -13.03 45.89
C ASP A 483 42.69 -13.66 44.53
N GLU A 484 43.98 -13.43 44.17
CA GLU A 484 44.99 -14.16 43.33
C GLU A 484 44.56 -15.34 42.39
N SER A 485 45.14 -15.55 41.18
CA SER A 485 46.58 -15.66 40.86
C SER A 485 46.97 -15.51 39.35
N ASP A 486 48.29 -15.41 39.08
CA ASP A 486 49.08 -15.47 37.82
C ASP A 486 48.52 -16.30 36.63
N ASP A 487 48.78 -15.98 35.33
CA ASP A 487 50.09 -16.10 34.64
C ASP A 487 50.38 -15.09 33.49
N GLN A 488 51.67 -14.96 33.14
CA GLN A 488 52.27 -14.15 32.04
C GLN A 488 52.13 -14.88 30.67
N ASP A 489 52.29 -14.31 29.46
CA ASP A 489 53.04 -13.16 28.90
C ASP A 489 52.27 -12.66 27.62
N GLY A 490 52.66 -11.71 26.75
CA GLY A 490 53.86 -10.87 26.63
C GLY A 490 54.07 -10.28 25.21
N PHE A 491 54.65 -9.08 25.13
CA PHE A 491 55.32 -8.46 23.94
C PHE A 491 54.47 -8.13 22.68
N ALA A 492 54.59 -6.99 21.99
CA ALA A 492 55.17 -5.67 22.29
C ALA A 492 54.58 -4.59 21.35
N THR A 493 54.61 -3.34 21.80
CA THR A 493 54.38 -2.13 21.00
C THR A 493 55.63 -1.73 20.21
N VAL A 494 55.43 -1.20 18.98
CA VAL A 494 56.47 -0.47 18.23
C VAL A 494 55.94 0.90 17.88
N THR A 495 56.67 1.92 18.33
CA THR A 495 56.54 3.33 17.91
C THR A 495 57.35 3.58 16.64
N ASP A 496 56.83 4.37 15.71
CA ASP A 496 57.69 5.27 14.92
C ASP A 496 56.93 6.56 14.58
N ASP A 497 57.67 7.66 14.51
CA ASP A 497 57.19 9.03 14.48
C ASP A 497 58.21 9.88 13.70
N SER A 498 57.87 10.33 12.48
CA SER A 498 58.64 11.38 11.80
C SER A 498 57.92 12.08 10.64
N ASP A 499 57.58 13.34 10.90
CA ASP A 499 57.94 14.52 10.08
C ASP A 499 57.50 14.60 8.60
N ARG A 500 56.54 15.50 8.33
CA ARG A 500 56.82 16.74 7.57
C ARG A 500 55.73 17.80 7.62
N THR A 501 56.17 19.06 7.75
CA THR A 501 55.33 20.27 7.70
C THR A 501 55.71 21.19 6.53
N VAL A 502 54.93 22.27 6.39
CA VAL A 502 55.15 23.53 5.62
C VAL A 502 54.37 23.64 4.30
N GLY A 503 53.51 24.65 4.23
CA GLY A 503 52.73 25.03 3.04
C GLY A 503 51.62 26.05 3.32
N SER A 504 51.94 27.18 3.98
CA SER A 504 50.97 28.26 4.26
C SER A 504 51.12 29.44 3.31
N GLU A 505 50.05 29.87 2.66
CA GLU A 505 49.91 31.24 2.16
C GLU A 505 48.52 31.80 2.51
N SER A 506 48.45 33.12 2.66
CA SER A 506 47.30 33.89 3.13
C SER A 506 47.17 35.13 2.26
N PHE A 507 45.93 35.54 1.92
CA PHE A 507 45.42 36.89 1.64
C PHE A 507 44.02 36.72 0.99
N GLY A 508 43.00 37.53 1.25
CA GLY A 508 42.90 38.71 2.13
C GLY A 508 41.43 39.12 2.40
N SER A 509 41.26 40.17 3.21
CA SER A 509 39.96 40.61 3.77
C SER A 509 39.24 41.66 2.91
N VAL A 510 37.92 41.52 2.76
CA VAL A 510 36.87 42.56 2.65
C VAL A 510 35.56 41.90 3.14
N GLY A 511 34.61 42.50 3.84
CA GLY A 511 34.51 43.81 4.48
C GLY A 511 33.09 43.94 5.07
N GLN A 512 32.97 44.34 6.33
CA GLN A 512 31.71 44.27 7.09
C GLN A 512 30.87 45.54 6.86
N LEU A 513 29.63 45.38 6.37
CA LEU A 513 28.60 46.42 6.37
C LEU A 513 27.35 45.88 7.04
N ALA A 514 26.94 46.55 8.11
CA ALA A 514 25.67 46.33 8.77
C ALA A 514 24.74 47.49 8.39
N GLU A 515 23.56 47.17 7.87
CA GLU A 515 22.45 48.11 7.81
C GLU A 515 21.28 47.56 8.64
N THR A 516 20.87 48.38 9.61
CA THR A 516 19.63 48.24 10.36
C THR A 516 18.44 48.47 9.42
N ILE A 517 17.45 47.59 9.45
CA ILE A 517 16.11 47.89 8.96
C ILE A 517 15.13 47.77 10.13
N ASP A 518 14.35 48.83 10.30
CA ASP A 518 13.36 49.02 11.35
C ASP A 518 12.02 48.35 10.99
N SER A 519 11.20 48.08 11.99
CA SER A 519 9.89 47.43 11.86
C SER A 519 8.78 48.43 11.56
N SER A 520 7.95 48.19 10.52
CA SER A 520 6.50 48.49 10.54
C SER A 520 5.77 48.07 9.25
N ASP A 521 4.60 47.46 9.45
CA ASP A 521 3.36 47.55 8.66
C ASP A 521 3.12 46.79 7.34
N GLU A 522 1.89 46.23 7.30
CA GLU A 522 1.04 45.79 6.18
C GLU A 522 1.50 44.69 5.21
N LEU A 523 1.10 43.44 5.52
CA LEU A 523 1.03 42.33 4.56
C LEU A 523 -0.15 42.51 3.59
N GLY A 524 0.12 43.15 2.45
CA GLY A 524 -0.76 43.15 1.27
C GLY A 524 -0.73 41.81 0.51
N PHE A 525 -1.83 41.49 -0.16
CA PHE A 525 -1.98 40.29 -1.00
C PHE A 525 -0.87 40.16 -2.07
N LEU A 526 -0.37 38.95 -2.28
CA LEU A 526 0.39 38.58 -3.48
C LEU A 526 -0.59 38.05 -4.55
N ASP A 527 -0.57 38.68 -5.71
CA ASP A 527 -1.37 38.32 -6.90
C ASP A 527 -0.46 37.59 -7.92
N PRO A 528 -0.81 36.37 -8.40
CA PRO A 528 0.04 35.60 -9.31
C PRO A 528 -0.42 35.69 -10.77
N ILE A 529 -0.31 36.86 -11.40
CA ILE A 529 -0.51 37.04 -12.86
C ILE A 529 0.65 37.89 -13.43
N PRO A 530 1.37 37.45 -14.47
CA PRO A 530 2.43 38.23 -15.11
C PRO A 530 1.91 39.55 -15.70
N THR A 531 2.77 40.56 -15.72
CA THR A 531 2.41 41.87 -16.28
C THR A 531 2.52 41.89 -17.80
N ALA A 532 1.74 42.76 -18.45
CA ALA A 532 1.68 42.82 -19.91
C ALA A 532 3.01 43.17 -20.60
N GLU A 533 3.97 43.77 -19.88
CA GLU A 533 5.33 44.03 -20.39
C GLU A 533 6.24 42.78 -20.37
N GLU A 534 5.92 41.75 -19.58
CA GLU A 534 6.66 40.48 -19.54
C GLU A 534 6.25 39.54 -20.68
N VAL A 535 5.05 39.71 -21.25
CA VAL A 535 4.52 38.90 -22.35
C VAL A 535 5.07 39.35 -23.72
N ASP A 536 5.36 40.65 -23.88
CA ASP A 536 5.88 41.24 -25.13
C ASP A 536 7.39 40.97 -25.34
N ALA A 537 8.06 40.33 -24.38
CA ALA A 537 9.48 39.99 -24.42
C ALA A 537 9.77 38.59 -25.01
N SER A 538 8.74 37.79 -25.30
CA SER A 538 8.88 36.45 -25.91
C SER A 538 8.46 36.45 -27.38
N GLU A 539 9.43 36.37 -28.30
CA GLU A 539 9.17 36.21 -29.75
C GLU A 539 8.60 34.82 -30.08
N VAL A 540 7.30 34.60 -29.81
CA VAL A 540 6.53 33.42 -30.23
C VAL A 540 5.31 33.89 -31.01
N PRO A 541 5.08 33.40 -32.25
CA PRO A 541 3.94 33.87 -33.06
C PRO A 541 2.60 33.36 -32.51
N ASP A 542 1.67 34.28 -32.29
CA ASP A 542 0.32 33.99 -31.78
C ASP A 542 -0.50 33.07 -32.69
N VAL A 543 -1.21 32.12 -32.07
CA VAL A 543 -2.23 31.31 -32.74
C VAL A 543 -3.55 32.08 -32.76
N VAL A 544 -3.89 32.64 -33.92
CA VAL A 544 -5.20 33.27 -34.15
C VAL A 544 -6.26 32.18 -34.34
N ILE A 545 -7.24 32.12 -33.45
CA ILE A 545 -8.45 31.31 -33.62
C ILE A 545 -9.49 32.15 -34.38
N GLU A 546 -9.60 31.94 -35.69
CA GLU A 546 -10.75 32.41 -36.48
C GLU A 546 -11.91 31.40 -36.38
N ASP A 547 -13.09 31.88 -35.99
CA ASP A 547 -14.34 31.10 -36.01
C ASP A 547 -14.85 30.95 -37.46
N ALA A 548 -14.72 29.74 -38.01
CA ALA A 548 -15.01 29.45 -39.42
C ALA A 548 -15.98 28.27 -39.58
N SER A 549 -17.27 28.57 -39.43
CA SER A 549 -18.35 27.69 -39.90
C SER A 549 -18.31 27.52 -41.43
N ARG A 550 -17.66 26.46 -41.94
CA ARG A 550 -17.78 25.96 -43.32
C ARG A 550 -17.38 24.49 -43.41
N GLY A 551 -18.21 23.69 -44.10
CA GLY A 551 -17.99 22.24 -44.23
C GLY A 551 -16.79 21.89 -45.12
N PHE A 552 -16.13 20.78 -44.79
CA PHE A 552 -15.01 20.22 -45.55
C PHE A 552 -15.42 19.00 -46.38
N ASP A 553 -14.81 18.90 -47.56
CA ASP A 553 -15.02 17.86 -48.57
C ASP A 553 -13.85 16.85 -48.49
N ALA A 554 -14.15 15.55 -48.59
CA ALA A 554 -13.24 14.47 -48.22
C ALA A 554 -12.34 14.00 -49.38
N THR A 555 -11.72 14.94 -50.11
CA THR A 555 -10.99 14.64 -51.36
C THR A 555 -9.55 15.19 -51.45
N THR A 556 -8.97 15.65 -50.33
CA THR A 556 -7.62 16.27 -50.32
C THR A 556 -6.72 15.85 -49.15
N LEU A 557 -6.48 14.54 -48.99
CA LEU A 557 -5.46 13.97 -48.08
C LEU A 557 -4.74 12.79 -48.75
N ASP A 558 -3.99 13.06 -49.82
CA ASP A 558 -3.26 12.04 -50.60
C ASP A 558 -1.91 12.59 -51.13
N ALA A 559 -1.27 13.49 -50.37
CA ALA A 559 -0.13 14.29 -50.84
C ALA A 559 1.06 14.44 -49.87
N ASP A 560 0.93 14.08 -48.59
CA ASP A 560 1.99 14.28 -47.56
C ASP A 560 2.41 12.95 -46.88
N ALA A 561 2.62 11.90 -47.68
CA ALA A 561 3.24 10.66 -47.24
C ALA A 561 4.72 10.59 -47.68
N ASP A 562 5.62 10.44 -46.71
CA ASP A 562 7.08 10.44 -46.91
C ASP A 562 7.55 9.18 -47.69
N PRO A 563 8.31 9.29 -48.80
CA PRO A 563 8.42 8.20 -49.79
C PRO A 563 9.51 7.14 -49.57
N GLU A 564 10.25 7.11 -48.45
CA GLU A 564 11.27 6.06 -48.19
C GLU A 564 11.12 5.40 -46.80
N PRO A 565 10.98 4.05 -46.72
CA PRO A 565 10.97 3.33 -45.44
C PRO A 565 12.38 3.17 -44.85
N LEU A 566 12.47 3.24 -43.52
CA LEU A 566 13.71 3.08 -42.76
C LEU A 566 14.34 1.67 -42.95
N ASP A 567 15.62 1.65 -43.33
CA ASP A 567 16.43 0.45 -43.47
C ASP A 567 16.79 -0.16 -42.10
N VAL A 568 16.04 -1.19 -41.69
CA VAL A 568 16.32 -2.00 -40.51
C VAL A 568 17.18 -3.21 -40.88
N GLY A 569 18.50 -3.00 -40.78
CA GLY A 569 19.51 -3.99 -41.13
C GLY A 569 19.39 -5.33 -40.38
N ASP A 570 19.95 -6.37 -41.00
CA ASP A 570 19.80 -7.78 -40.61
C ASP A 570 20.18 -8.06 -39.14
N LEU A 571 19.19 -8.54 -38.38
CA LEU A 571 19.27 -8.73 -36.93
C LEU A 571 18.95 -10.18 -36.50
N LEU A 572 19.08 -11.15 -37.42
CA LEU A 572 19.01 -12.58 -37.13
C LEU A 572 20.21 -13.31 -37.76
N GLY A 573 21.28 -13.48 -36.96
CA GLY A 573 22.49 -14.17 -37.42
C GLY A 573 22.27 -15.65 -37.77
N GLU A 574 23.06 -16.13 -38.72
CA GLU A 574 23.01 -17.51 -39.23
C GLU A 574 23.24 -18.56 -38.12
N SER A 575 22.23 -19.36 -37.82
CA SER A 575 22.39 -20.71 -37.26
C SER A 575 21.22 -21.59 -37.68
N ASP A 576 21.51 -22.62 -38.48
CA ASP A 576 20.56 -23.67 -38.85
C ASP A 576 20.06 -24.43 -37.62
N ASP A 577 18.79 -24.24 -37.24
CA ASP A 577 17.85 -25.27 -36.75
C ASP A 577 16.61 -24.58 -36.14
N ASN A 578 15.48 -24.58 -36.86
CA ASN A 578 14.17 -24.25 -36.29
C ASN A 578 13.06 -25.05 -37.00
N PRO A 579 12.02 -25.54 -36.30
CA PRO A 579 11.12 -26.56 -36.82
C PRO A 579 10.04 -26.00 -37.77
N ALA A 580 9.40 -26.91 -38.51
CA ALA A 580 8.53 -26.58 -39.63
C ALA A 580 7.27 -25.79 -39.26
N GLY A 581 6.92 -24.84 -40.15
CA GLY A 581 5.67 -24.09 -40.10
C GLY A 581 4.41 -24.91 -40.46
N PRO A 582 3.23 -24.26 -40.47
CA PRO A 582 1.93 -24.92 -40.35
C PRO A 582 1.48 -25.80 -41.55
N ASP A 583 2.19 -25.80 -42.67
CA ASP A 583 1.82 -26.54 -43.89
C ASP A 583 2.44 -27.95 -43.98
N SER A 584 2.83 -28.55 -42.85
CA SER A 584 3.38 -29.91 -42.80
C SER A 584 2.26 -30.97 -42.80
N PRO A 585 2.28 -31.97 -43.69
CA PRO A 585 1.20 -32.96 -43.78
C PRO A 585 1.21 -33.94 -42.60
N GLY A 586 0.43 -33.64 -41.56
CA GLY A 586 0.26 -34.50 -40.38
C GLY A 586 -0.48 -33.91 -39.18
N SER A 587 -0.65 -32.59 -39.10
CA SER A 587 -1.33 -31.93 -37.97
C SER A 587 -2.83 -31.75 -38.19
N SER A 588 -3.65 -32.41 -37.38
CA SER A 588 -5.10 -32.21 -37.35
C SER A 588 -5.47 -31.06 -36.41
N ILE A 589 -5.51 -29.84 -36.94
CA ILE A 589 -6.16 -28.68 -36.28
C ILE A 589 -7.22 -28.16 -37.25
N HIS A 590 -8.49 -28.19 -36.84
CA HIS A 590 -9.60 -27.65 -37.61
C HIS A 590 -9.89 -26.21 -37.17
N MET A 591 -9.94 -25.27 -38.12
CA MET A 591 -10.58 -23.97 -37.88
C MET A 591 -12.10 -24.09 -37.99
N LEU A 592 -12.80 -23.45 -37.06
CA LEU A 592 -14.26 -23.30 -37.06
C LEU A 592 -14.62 -21.83 -37.38
N ALA A 593 -14.30 -21.41 -38.60
CA ALA A 593 -14.81 -20.19 -39.23
C ALA A 593 -14.75 -20.40 -40.75
N GLY A 594 -15.84 -20.10 -41.45
CA GLY A 594 -15.99 -20.40 -42.88
C GLY A 594 -15.16 -19.48 -43.79
N ASP A 595 -14.85 -19.99 -44.99
CA ASP A 595 -14.05 -19.29 -45.99
C ASP A 595 -14.77 -18.05 -46.54
N GLY A 596 -14.45 -16.87 -46.00
CA GLY A 596 -15.01 -15.58 -46.42
C GLY A 596 -13.93 -14.51 -46.55
N GLU A 597 -13.65 -14.07 -47.77
CA GLU A 597 -12.73 -12.96 -48.06
C GLU A 597 -13.38 -11.63 -47.63
N PHE A 598 -13.07 -11.13 -46.43
CA PHE A 598 -13.63 -9.87 -45.92
C PHE A 598 -13.09 -8.66 -46.71
N LYS A 599 -13.89 -8.18 -47.67
CA LYS A 599 -13.70 -6.90 -48.34
C LYS A 599 -14.69 -5.89 -47.76
N PRO A 600 -14.25 -4.91 -46.95
CA PRO A 600 -15.15 -3.93 -46.37
C PRO A 600 -15.75 -3.03 -47.46
N ASP A 601 -17.07 -2.99 -47.54
CA ASP A 601 -17.80 -2.01 -48.32
C ASP A 601 -17.66 -0.62 -47.67
N SER A 602 -17.31 0.38 -48.48
CA SER A 602 -17.21 1.78 -48.08
C SER A 602 -18.53 2.37 -47.54
N ASP A 603 -19.68 1.76 -47.79
CA ASP A 603 -20.98 2.19 -47.26
C ASP A 603 -21.38 1.51 -45.93
N SER A 604 -20.78 0.37 -45.54
CA SER A 604 -21.02 -0.25 -44.23
C SER A 604 -20.25 0.44 -43.09
N MET A 605 -19.14 1.13 -43.41
CA MET A 605 -18.34 1.89 -42.46
C MET A 605 -18.78 3.35 -42.27
N LYS A 606 -19.94 3.75 -42.78
CA LYS A 606 -20.50 5.10 -42.60
C LYS A 606 -21.54 5.12 -41.49
N LEU A 607 -21.26 5.88 -40.44
CA LEU A 607 -22.21 6.14 -39.35
C LEU A 607 -23.47 6.83 -39.89
N LYS A 608 -24.64 6.34 -39.48
CA LYS A 608 -25.95 6.94 -39.78
C LYS A 608 -26.59 7.46 -38.49
N PRO A 609 -27.24 8.62 -38.51
CA PRO A 609 -27.95 9.12 -37.34
C PRO A 609 -29.21 8.29 -37.09
N ASP A 610 -29.43 7.90 -35.84
CA ASP A 610 -30.66 7.26 -35.40
C ASP A 610 -31.86 8.19 -35.66
N PRO A 611 -32.96 7.71 -36.27
CA PRO A 611 -34.08 8.55 -36.67
C PRO A 611 -34.95 9.08 -35.50
N MET A 612 -34.72 8.64 -34.27
CA MET A 612 -35.40 9.10 -33.05
C MET A 612 -34.51 9.94 -32.14
N THR A 613 -33.22 9.61 -31.99
CA THR A 613 -32.28 10.31 -31.08
C THR A 613 -31.31 11.25 -31.79
N GLY A 614 -30.99 11.00 -33.06
CA GLY A 614 -29.99 11.72 -33.83
C GLY A 614 -28.54 11.30 -33.57
N GLU A 615 -28.29 10.32 -32.69
CA GLU A 615 -26.94 9.81 -32.40
C GLU A 615 -26.41 8.92 -33.54
N LEU A 616 -25.10 8.98 -33.78
CA LEU A 616 -24.44 8.34 -34.93
C LEU A 616 -24.03 6.89 -34.62
N HIS A 617 -24.60 5.92 -35.35
CA HIS A 617 -24.32 4.49 -35.18
C HIS A 617 -23.99 3.78 -36.50
N PHE A 618 -23.28 2.65 -36.43
CA PHE A 618 -23.06 1.79 -37.59
C PHE A 618 -24.34 0.99 -37.95
N PRO A 619 -24.59 0.67 -39.23
CA PRO A 619 -25.70 -0.19 -39.61
C PRO A 619 -25.48 -1.63 -39.11
N VAL A 620 -26.47 -2.20 -38.43
CA VAL A 620 -26.53 -3.65 -38.20
C VAL A 620 -27.10 -4.30 -39.47
N GLY A 621 -26.50 -5.41 -39.91
CA GLY A 621 -26.97 -6.16 -41.08
C GLY A 621 -28.12 -7.10 -40.72
N ASP A 622 -29.14 -7.16 -41.58
CA ASP A 622 -30.22 -8.14 -41.51
C ASP A 622 -29.77 -9.45 -42.19
N ASP A 623 -29.35 -10.44 -41.40
CA ASP A 623 -29.16 -11.83 -41.85
C ASP A 623 -30.21 -12.73 -41.14
N ASP A 624 -31.44 -12.72 -41.66
CA ASP A 624 -32.48 -13.72 -41.37
C ASP A 624 -32.36 -14.88 -42.39
N ASP A 625 -32.09 -16.10 -41.92
CA ASP A 625 -32.28 -17.33 -42.70
C ASP A 625 -32.85 -18.43 -41.77
N ASP A 626 -34.18 -18.54 -41.77
CA ASP A 626 -34.98 -19.55 -41.07
C ASP A 626 -35.52 -20.53 -42.14
N ASP A 627 -35.28 -21.85 -42.03
CA ASP A 627 -36.12 -22.87 -42.71
C ASP A 627 -35.91 -24.33 -42.19
N ASP A 628 -36.59 -24.63 -41.08
CA ASP A 628 -37.62 -25.69 -40.93
C ASP A 628 -37.31 -27.23 -40.90
N ILE A 629 -38.29 -27.93 -40.29
CA ILE A 629 -38.70 -29.35 -40.35
C ILE A 629 -38.13 -30.33 -39.29
N GLY A 630 -38.95 -30.63 -38.26
CA GLY A 630 -38.67 -31.66 -37.24
C GLY A 630 -39.82 -32.09 -36.31
N PHE A 631 -40.97 -32.50 -36.85
CA PHE A 631 -42.20 -33.00 -36.17
C PHE A 631 -42.06 -33.64 -34.76
N GLY A 632 -42.93 -33.25 -33.82
CA GLY A 632 -43.09 -33.98 -32.53
C GLY A 632 -44.12 -33.45 -31.52
N ALA A 633 -45.42 -33.38 -31.85
CA ALA A 633 -46.46 -33.01 -30.87
C ALA A 633 -46.76 -34.14 -29.85
N GLY A 634 -46.84 -33.82 -28.55
CA GLY A 634 -46.76 -34.86 -27.49
C GLY A 634 -47.37 -34.60 -26.11
N VAL A 635 -48.58 -34.03 -26.02
CA VAL A 635 -49.57 -34.26 -24.92
C VAL A 635 -49.34 -33.60 -23.53
N PHE A 636 -50.46 -33.06 -22.98
CA PHE A 636 -50.73 -32.61 -21.59
C PHE A 636 -50.32 -33.66 -20.52
N ASP A 637 -50.06 -33.36 -19.24
CA ASP A 637 -50.95 -32.69 -18.27
C ASP A 637 -50.25 -32.60 -16.89
N LYS A 638 -50.68 -31.64 -16.05
CA LYS A 638 -50.37 -31.39 -14.62
C LYS A 638 -49.02 -30.77 -14.23
#